data_AF-A0A7X8RAA1-F1
#
_entry.id   AF-A0A7X8RAA1-F1
#
_cell.length_a   1.000
_cell.length_b   1.000
_cell.length_c   1.000
_cell.angle_alpha   90.00
_cell.angle_beta   90.00
_cell.angle_gamma   90.00
#
_symmetry.space_group_name_H-M   'P 1'
#
loop_
_entity.id
_entity.type
_entity.pdbx_description
1 polymer ?
#
loop_
_entity_poly.entity_id
_entity_poly.type
_entity_poly.pdbx_seq_one_letter_code
_entity_poly.pdbx_strand_id
1 'polypeptide(L)' 'MEAEGIIGFALKDAKTMLNKNGKKIGRIILASQPKSDPVEIEEYFRVINVAKEDEESYVLVVCKPL' A
#
# COMPACT_ATOMS: atom_id res chain seq x y z
N MET A 1 7.13 15.11 3.15
CA MET A 1 6.68 14.21 2.07
C MET A 1 5.27 13.75 2.38
N GLU A 2 4.32 14.10 1.52
CA GLU A 2 2.96 13.58 1.57
C GLU A 2 2.96 12.07 1.25
N ALA A 3 2.02 11.32 1.82
CA ALA A 3 1.98 9.87 1.63
C ALA A 3 1.65 9.46 0.19
N GLU A 4 1.27 10.41 -0.67
CA GLU A 4 1.06 10.19 -2.10
C GLU A 4 2.36 9.93 -2.86
N GLY A 5 3.53 10.31 -2.30
CA GLY A 5 4.83 10.10 -2.94
C GLY A 5 5.27 8.64 -3.07
N ILE A 6 4.54 7.69 -2.48
CA ILE A 6 4.79 6.24 -2.63
C ILE A 6 3.88 5.58 -3.68
N ILE A 7 2.98 6.32 -4.32
CA ILE A 7 2.16 5.80 -5.42
C ILE A 7 3.08 5.43 -6.60
N GLY A 8 2.88 4.24 -7.17
CA GLY A 8 3.69 3.67 -8.25
C GLY A 8 4.85 2.80 -7.77
N PHE A 9 5.21 2.85 -6.49
CA PHE A 9 6.27 2.01 -5.92
C PHE A 9 5.76 0.60 -5.57
N ALA A 10 6.70 -0.33 -5.45
CA ALA A 10 6.41 -1.64 -4.86
C ALA A 10 6.06 -1.50 -3.38
N LEU A 11 5.21 -2.41 -2.88
CA LEU A 11 4.75 -2.40 -1.49
C LEU A 11 5.92 -2.46 -0.50
N LYS A 12 6.99 -3.20 -0.83
CA LYS A 12 8.23 -3.23 -0.03
C LYS A 12 8.86 -1.84 0.15
N ASP A 13 8.97 -1.09 -0.94
CA ASP A 13 9.59 0.23 -0.94
C ASP A 13 8.69 1.24 -0.22
N ALA A 14 7.38 1.17 -0.49
CA ALA A 14 6.37 1.98 0.18
C ALA A 14 6.39 1.79 1.70
N LYS A 15 6.46 0.53 2.18
CA LYS A 15 6.64 0.20 3.61
C LYS A 15 7.89 0.84 4.19
N THR A 16 9.00 0.73 3.47
CA THR A 16 10.29 1.29 3.90
C THR A 16 10.24 2.81 3.99
N MET A 17 9.64 3.48 3.01
CA MET A 17 9.50 4.94 2.98
C MET A 17 8.55 5.46 4.07
N LEU A 18 7.41 4.79 4.30
CA LEU A 18 6.49 5.18 5.36
C LEU A 18 7.11 5.02 6.74
N ASN A 19 7.80 3.90 6.99
CA ASN A 19 8.46 3.65 8.27
C ASN A 19 9.58 4.67 8.55
N LYS A 20 10.38 5.02 7.52
CA LYS A 20 11.40 6.10 7.63
C LYS A 20 10.81 7.46 8.00
N ASN A 21 9.56 7.71 7.61
CA ASN A 21 8.84 8.96 7.90
C ASN A 21 8.00 8.88 9.19
N GLY A 22 8.11 7.82 9.99
CA GLY A 22 7.33 7.62 11.21
C GLY A 22 5.84 7.37 10.98
N LYS A 23 5.44 7.04 9.75
CA LYS A 23 4.05 6.78 9.36
C LYS A 23 3.76 5.28 9.44
N LYS A 24 2.61 4.91 10.00
CA LYS A 24 2.19 3.51 10.11
C LYS A 24 1.27 3.13 8.94
N ILE A 25 1.32 1.86 8.56
CA ILE A 25 0.35 1.28 7.63
C ILE A 25 -0.72 0.61 8.49
N GLY A 26 -1.94 1.12 8.43
CA GLY A 26 -3.07 0.53 9.14
C GLY A 26 -3.62 -0.68 8.39
N ARG A 27 -3.88 -0.51 7.08
CA ARG A 27 -4.46 -1.55 6.24
C ARG A 27 -3.90 -1.55 4.82
N ILE A 28 -3.89 -2.74 4.19
CA ILE A 28 -3.56 -2.89 2.77
C ILE A 28 -4.72 -3.59 2.08
N ILE A 29 -5.17 -3.05 0.94
CA ILE A 29 -6.35 -3.51 0.21
C ILE A 29 -5.95 -3.78 -1.25
N LEU A 30 -6.41 -4.90 -1.82
CA LEU A 30 -6.29 -5.13 -3.27
C LEU A 30 -7.32 -4.28 -4.02
N ALA A 31 -6.86 -3.52 -5.02
CA ALA A 31 -7.72 -2.72 -5.89
C ALA A 31 -8.75 -3.56 -6.66
N SER A 32 -8.39 -4.79 -6.98
CA SER A 32 -9.29 -5.77 -7.61
C SER A 32 -9.21 -7.03 -6.79
N GLN A 33 -10.14 -7.20 -5.85
CA GLN A 33 -10.30 -8.50 -5.19
C GLN A 33 -10.60 -9.53 -6.28
N PRO A 34 -9.73 -10.54 -6.48
CA PRO A 34 -10.06 -11.62 -7.40
C PRO A 34 -11.35 -12.29 -6.91
N LYS A 35 -12.19 -12.73 -7.85
CA LYS A 35 -13.40 -13.53 -7.54
C LYS A 35 -13.05 -14.94 -7.03
N SER A 36 -11.76 -15.27 -6.96
CA SER A 36 -11.19 -16.54 -6.52
C SER A 36 -10.36 -16.32 -5.25
N ASP A 37 -9.96 -17.42 -4.63
CA ASP A 37 -9.28 -17.56 -3.33
C ASP A 37 -8.46 -16.36 -2.84
N PRO A 38 -8.39 -16.11 -1.53
CA PRO A 38 -7.69 -14.97 -0.96
C PRO A 38 -6.26 -14.88 -1.52
N VAL A 39 -6.04 -13.93 -2.42
CA VAL A 39 -4.70 -13.65 -2.94
C VAL A 39 -3.93 -12.98 -1.81
N GLU A 40 -2.91 -13.68 -1.32
CA GLU A 40 -1.95 -13.09 -0.40
C GLU A 40 -1.32 -11.86 -1.04
N ILE A 41 -1.31 -10.75 -0.30
CA ILE A 41 -0.71 -9.50 -0.77
C ILE A 41 0.81 -9.66 -0.74
N GLU A 42 1.43 -9.70 -1.92
CA GLU A 42 2.88 -9.88 -2.04
C GLU A 42 3.64 -8.55 -2.08
N GLU A 43 4.91 -8.57 -1.70
CA GLU A 43 5.74 -7.37 -1.57
C GLU A 43 6.03 -6.64 -2.89
N TYR A 44 5.91 -7.34 -4.02
CA TYR A 44 6.12 -6.77 -5.36
C TYR A 44 4.88 -6.05 -5.90
N PHE A 45 3.74 -6.12 -5.20
CA PHE A 45 2.52 -5.44 -5.62
C PHE A 45 2.75 -3.93 -5.65
N ARG A 46 2.17 -3.25 -6.62
CA ARG A 46 2.34 -1.79 -6.76
C ARG A 46 1.27 -1.05 -5.99
N VAL A 47 1.68 -0.04 -5.24
CA VAL A 47 0.76 0.91 -4.61
C VAL A 47 0.16 1.77 -5.71
N ILE A 48 -1.17 1.78 -5.81
CA ILE A 48 -1.89 2.61 -6.78
C ILE A 48 -2.65 3.76 -6.12
N ASN A 49 -2.91 3.64 -4.81
CA ASN A 49 -3.57 4.70 -4.05
C ASN A 49 -3.15 4.62 -2.57
N VAL A 50 -3.18 5.76 -1.90
CA VAL A 50 -2.89 5.90 -0.48
C VAL A 50 -3.94 6.79 0.13
N ALA A 51 -4.71 6.26 1.07
CA ALA A 51 -5.68 7.03 1.83
C ALA A 51 -5.20 7.18 3.28
N LYS A 52 -5.49 8.30 3.92
CA LYS A 52 -5.28 8.47 5.35
C LYS A 52 -6.41 7.79 6.10
N GLU A 53 -6.07 6.93 7.07
CA GLU A 53 -7.06 6.24 7.92
C GLU A 53 -7.29 7.07 9.19
N ASP A 54 -6.22 7.35 9.94
CA ASP A 54 -6.22 8.19 11.13
C ASP A 54 -5.02 9.16 11.13
N GLU A 55 -4.76 9.86 12.25
CA GLU A 55 -3.64 10.81 12.36
C GLU A 55 -2.26 10.19 12.06
N GLU A 56 -2.05 8.91 12.38
CA GLU A 56 -0.77 8.20 12.21
C GLU A 56 -0.78 7.07 11.17
N SER A 57 -1.95 6.66 10.69
CA SER A 57 -2.16 5.44 9.89
C SER A 57 -2.62 5.74 8.46
N TYR A 58 -2.14 4.95 7.52
CA TYR A 58 -2.52 5.01 6.11
C TYR A 58 -3.03 3.66 5.61
N VAL A 59 -4.03 3.72 4.74
CA VAL A 59 -4.51 2.60 3.93
C VAL A 59 -3.80 2.61 2.60
N LEU A 60 -3.16 1.50 2.24
CA LEU A 60 -2.53 1.31 0.94
C LEU A 60 -3.44 0.48 0.05
N VAL A 61 -3.75 0.99 -1.14
CA VAL A 61 -4.42 0.22 -2.18
C VAL A 61 -3.35 -0.26 -3.16
N VAL A 62 -3.31 -1.57 -3.38
CA VAL A 62 -2.29 -2.22 -4.20
C VAL A 62 -2.88 -3.03 -5.33
N CYS A 63 -2.13 -3.20 -6.41
CA CYS A 63 -2.47 -4.10 -7.51
C CYS A 63 -1.30 -5.03 -7.85
N LYS A 64 -1.63 -6.19 -8.42
CA LYS A 64 -0.63 -7.08 -9.00
C LYS A 64 -0.10 -6.45 -10.29
N PRO A 65 1.22 -6.24 -10.44
CA PRO A 65 1.80 -5.82 -11.71
C PRO A 65 1.56 -6.89 -12.79
N LEU A 66 1.25 -6.43 -14.01
CA LEU A 66 1.10 -7.27 -15.21
C LEU A 66 2.45 -7.81 -15.70
#